data_AF-A0A970EK11-F1
#
_entry.id   AF-A0A970EK11-F1
#
_cell.length_a   1.000
_cell.length_b   1.000
_cell.length_c   1.000
_cell.angle_alpha   90.00
_cell.angle_beta   90.00
_cell.angle_gamma   90.00
#
_symmetry.space_group_name_H-M   'P 1'
#
loop_
_entity.id
_entity.type
_entity.pdbx_description
1 polymer ?
#
loop_
_entity_poly.entity_id
_entity_poly.type
_entity_poly.pdbx_seq_one_letter_code
_entity_poly.pdbx_strand_id
1 'polypeptide(L)'
;MSEIEALKRQINKLKLEKDILERTVEIIKKDPGVDPKNLTNKEKTILVDALRNQYPLKELLHCLGLTRSSYFYHRKIASLPSKYERLEHRIIELFKNNSGRYGYRRIHALLAREGTRVSEKVVRRIMSECGLVVVLKKT
;
A
#
# COMPACT_ATOMS: atom_id res chain seq x y z
N MET A 1 36.65 -17.83 -12.67
CA MET A 1 35.92 -17.28 -11.51
C MET A 1 36.21 -18.18 -10.34
N SER A 2 36.67 -17.64 -9.21
CA SER A 2 37.07 -18.48 -8.08
C SER A 2 35.84 -19.00 -7.33
N GLU A 3 35.95 -20.17 -6.72
CA GLU A 3 34.88 -20.80 -5.93
C GLU A 3 34.32 -19.85 -4.84
N ILE A 4 35.21 -19.02 -4.27
CA ILE A 4 34.86 -18.00 -3.28
C ILE A 4 33.93 -16.93 -3.88
N GLU A 5 34.14 -16.52 -5.13
CA GLU A 5 33.27 -15.53 -5.78
C GLU A 5 31.88 -16.10 -6.06
N ALA A 6 31.80 -17.38 -6.46
CA ALA A 6 30.53 -18.06 -6.69
C ALA A 6 29.72 -18.17 -5.38
N LEU A 7 30.38 -18.58 -4.28
CA LEU A 7 29.76 -18.68 -2.97
C LEU A 7 29.29 -17.31 -2.45
N LYS A 8 30.09 -16.26 -2.61
CA LYS A 8 29.69 -14.88 -2.23
C LYS A 8 28.44 -14.43 -2.98
N ARG A 9 28.33 -14.73 -4.29
CA ARG A 9 27.13 -14.42 -5.08
C ARG A 9 25.91 -15.20 -4.59
N GLN A 10 26.08 -16.46 -4.25
CA GLN A 10 25.01 -17.30 -3.73
C GLN A 10 24.51 -16.79 -2.37
N ILE A 11 25.41 -16.41 -1.47
CA ILE A 11 25.06 -15.80 -0.18
C ILE A 11 24.26 -14.53 -0.38
N ASN A 12 24.70 -13.63 -1.28
CA ASN A 12 23.97 -12.38 -1.55
C ASN A 12 22.58 -12.63 -2.12
N LYS A 13 22.45 -13.60 -3.04
CA LYS A 13 21.15 -13.98 -3.60
C LYS A 13 20.19 -14.52 -2.52
N LEU A 14 20.67 -15.41 -1.67
CA LEU A 14 19.87 -15.99 -0.59
C LEU A 14 19.47 -14.93 0.46
N LYS A 15 20.36 -13.98 0.77
CA LYS A 15 20.04 -12.83 1.62
C LYS A 15 18.92 -11.98 1.03
N LEU A 16 19.01 -11.65 -0.26
CA LEU A 16 17.98 -10.91 -0.96
C LEU A 16 16.62 -11.63 -0.92
N GLU A 17 16.58 -12.93 -1.20
CA GLU A 17 15.35 -13.73 -1.16
C GLU A 17 14.74 -13.77 0.25
N LYS A 18 15.57 -13.96 1.27
CA LYS A 18 15.15 -13.91 2.68
C LYS A 18 14.53 -12.57 3.04
N ASP A 19 15.21 -11.47 2.72
CA ASP A 19 14.74 -10.12 3.07
C ASP A 19 13.42 -9.79 2.34
N ILE A 20 13.25 -10.24 1.10
CA ILE A 20 11.97 -10.11 0.39
C ILE A 20 10.84 -10.84 1.14
N LEU A 21 11.08 -12.07 1.59
CA LEU A 21 10.08 -12.85 2.33
C LEU A 21 9.72 -12.18 3.66
N GLU A 22 10.72 -11.77 4.44
CA GLU A 22 10.51 -11.05 5.71
C GLU A 22 9.71 -9.76 5.48
N ARG A 23 10.10 -8.93 4.50
CA ARG A 23 9.36 -7.69 4.18
C ARG A 23 7.96 -7.93 3.62
N THR A 24 7.73 -9.05 2.94
CA THR A 24 6.39 -9.41 2.45
C THR A 24 5.43 -9.62 3.62
N VAL A 25 5.87 -10.36 4.64
CA VAL A 25 5.08 -10.59 5.85
C VAL A 25 4.85 -9.28 6.61
N GLU A 26 5.89 -8.47 6.80
CA GLU A 26 5.79 -7.21 7.53
C GLU A 26 4.85 -6.18 6.87
N ILE A 27 5.03 -5.95 5.56
CA ILE A 27 4.39 -4.83 4.86
C ILE A 27 3.03 -5.23 4.30
N ILE A 28 2.93 -6.42 3.69
CA ILE A 28 1.69 -6.86 3.03
C ILE A 28 0.76 -7.58 4.01
N LYS A 29 1.26 -7.98 5.20
CA LYS A 29 0.52 -8.72 6.24
C LYS A 29 -0.18 -9.97 5.71
N LYS A 30 0.36 -10.56 4.64
CA LYS A 30 -0.09 -11.82 4.05
C LYS A 30 0.57 -13.00 4.76
N ASP A 31 -0.03 -14.18 4.61
CA ASP A 31 0.51 -15.42 5.16
C ASP A 31 1.96 -15.65 4.74
N PRO A 32 2.82 -16.19 5.63
CA PRO A 32 4.24 -16.42 5.35
C PRO A 32 4.50 -17.43 4.22
N GLY A 33 3.48 -18.15 3.76
CA GLY A 33 3.54 -19.08 2.62
C GLY A 33 3.25 -18.45 1.25
N VAL A 34 2.96 -17.15 1.18
CA VAL A 34 2.68 -16.48 -0.11
C VAL A 34 3.98 -16.29 -0.89
N ASP A 35 4.02 -16.85 -2.11
CA ASP A 35 5.11 -16.58 -3.06
C ASP A 35 5.11 -15.09 -3.44
N PRO A 36 6.20 -14.34 -3.18
CA PRO A 36 6.32 -12.92 -3.55
C PRO A 36 6.11 -12.65 -5.05
N LYS A 37 6.31 -13.64 -5.92
CA LYS A 37 6.04 -13.53 -7.36
C LYS A 37 4.55 -13.50 -7.70
N ASN A 38 3.69 -14.02 -6.83
CA ASN A 38 2.24 -14.02 -7.02
C ASN A 38 1.56 -12.77 -6.43
N LEU A 39 2.33 -11.82 -5.90
CA LEU A 39 1.83 -10.54 -5.46
C LEU A 39 1.34 -9.68 -6.63
N THR A 40 0.42 -8.77 -6.34
CA THR A 40 -0.01 -7.77 -7.33
C THR A 40 1.15 -6.83 -7.66
N ASN A 41 1.16 -6.26 -8.87
CA ASN A 41 2.22 -5.31 -9.26
C ASN A 41 2.33 -4.10 -8.31
N LYS A 42 1.22 -3.70 -7.69
CA LYS A 42 1.21 -2.64 -6.66
C LYS A 42 1.97 -3.08 -5.41
N GLU A 43 1.66 -4.26 -4.89
CA GLU A 43 2.36 -4.84 -3.72
C GLU A 43 3.85 -5.07 -4.01
N LYS A 44 4.18 -5.61 -5.19
CA LYS A 44 5.58 -5.76 -5.63
C LYS A 44 6.31 -4.42 -5.67
N THR A 45 5.65 -3.37 -6.17
CA THR A 45 6.25 -2.02 -6.21
C THR A 45 6.56 -1.51 -4.80
N ILE A 46 5.66 -1.72 -3.84
CA ILE A 46 5.87 -1.34 -2.44
C ILE A 46 7.08 -2.07 -1.85
N LEU A 47 7.22 -3.38 -2.11
CA LEU A 47 8.38 -4.16 -1.65
C LEU A 47 9.68 -3.68 -2.29
N VAL A 48 9.66 -3.40 -3.59
CA VAL A 48 10.84 -2.85 -4.30
C VAL A 48 11.25 -1.54 -3.67
N ASP A 49 10.32 -0.61 -3.43
CA ASP A 49 10.63 0.68 -2.81
C ASP A 49 11.20 0.52 -1.38
N ALA A 50 10.67 -0.41 -0.59
CA ALA A 50 11.12 -0.68 0.78
C ALA A 50 12.54 -1.28 0.88
N LEU A 51 12.97 -2.02 -0.14
CA LEU A 51 14.29 -2.67 -0.22
C LEU A 51 15.27 -1.92 -1.11
N ARG A 52 14.85 -0.81 -1.73
CA ARG A 52 15.63 -0.15 -2.78
C ARG A 52 16.97 0.42 -2.31
N ASN A 53 17.07 0.75 -1.02
CA ASN A 53 18.29 1.28 -0.41
C ASN A 53 19.34 0.19 -0.11
N GLN A 54 18.93 -1.08 -0.09
CA GLN A 54 19.79 -2.21 0.28
C GLN A 54 20.23 -3.03 -0.94
N TYR A 55 19.40 -3.08 -1.99
CA TYR A 55 19.64 -3.93 -3.15
C TYR A 55 19.48 -3.20 -4.49
N PRO A 56 20.22 -3.60 -5.54
CA PRO A 56 20.05 -3.04 -6.88
C PRO A 56 18.64 -3.29 -7.43
N LEU A 57 18.06 -2.30 -8.11
CA LEU A 57 16.71 -2.42 -8.71
C LEU A 57 16.57 -3.65 -9.59
N LYS A 58 17.59 -3.92 -10.42
CA LYS A 58 17.56 -4.98 -11.41
C LYS A 58 17.34 -6.34 -10.74
N GLU A 59 17.99 -6.56 -9.60
CA GLU A 59 17.89 -7.80 -8.84
C GLU A 59 16.52 -7.91 -8.16
N LEU A 60 16.05 -6.83 -7.53
CA LEU A 60 14.72 -6.77 -6.92
C LEU A 60 13.59 -7.07 -7.91
N LEU A 61 13.64 -6.43 -9.09
CA LEU A 61 12.67 -6.64 -10.16
C LEU A 61 12.69 -8.08 -10.69
N HIS A 62 13.89 -8.64 -10.86
CA HIS A 62 14.06 -10.02 -11.31
C HIS A 62 13.49 -11.02 -10.29
N CYS A 63 13.81 -10.87 -9.00
CA CYS A 63 13.32 -11.78 -7.96
C CYS A 63 11.80 -11.74 -7.82
N LEU A 64 11.18 -10.55 -7.91
CA LEU A 64 9.73 -10.38 -7.80
C LEU A 64 8.97 -10.63 -9.12
N GLY A 65 9.67 -10.87 -10.23
CA GLY A 65 9.05 -10.99 -11.55
C GLY A 65 8.26 -9.73 -11.95
N LEU A 66 8.77 -8.55 -11.62
CA LEU A 66 8.17 -7.26 -11.96
C LEU A 66 8.92 -6.61 -13.11
N THR A 67 8.23 -6.25 -14.19
CA THR A 67 8.87 -5.54 -15.30
C THR A 67 9.21 -4.09 -14.91
N ARG A 68 10.25 -3.53 -15.51
CA ARG A 68 10.69 -2.16 -15.22
C ARG A 68 9.60 -1.13 -15.53
N SER A 69 8.87 -1.29 -16.63
CA SER A 69 7.75 -0.42 -16.99
C SER A 69 6.63 -0.47 -15.96
N SER A 70 6.23 -1.67 -15.52
CA SER A 70 5.22 -1.84 -14.48
C SER A 70 5.65 -1.19 -13.16
N TYR A 71 6.91 -1.33 -12.75
CA TYR A 71 7.44 -0.67 -11.56
C TYR A 71 7.30 0.85 -11.63
N PHE A 72 7.81 1.49 -12.68
CA PHE A 72 7.74 2.95 -12.80
C PHE A 72 6.30 3.46 -12.96
N TYR A 73 5.44 2.70 -13.64
CA TYR A 73 4.02 3.01 -13.75
C TYR A 73 3.32 3.02 -12.38
N HIS A 74 3.44 1.92 -11.62
CA HIS A 74 2.79 1.82 -10.31
C HIS A 74 3.39 2.78 -9.28
N ARG A 75 4.69 3.03 -9.33
CA ARG A 75 5.37 4.02 -8.48
C ARG A 75 4.87 5.43 -8.76
N LYS A 76 4.71 5.78 -10.05
CA LYS A 76 4.12 7.07 -10.46
C LYS A 76 2.69 7.21 -9.95
N ILE A 77 1.86 6.18 -10.11
CA ILE A 77 0.48 6.18 -9.60
C ILE A 77 0.44 6.35 -8.08
N ALA A 78 1.33 5.68 -7.35
CA ALA A 78 1.42 5.82 -5.90
C ALA A 78 1.83 7.24 -5.45
N SER A 79 2.64 7.94 -6.25
CA SER A 79 3.04 9.33 -5.98
C SER A 79 2.02 10.39 -6.39
N LEU A 80 1.01 10.03 -7.19
CA LEU A 80 -0.01 10.98 -7.63
C LEU A 80 -1.04 11.20 -6.52
N PRO A 81 -1.47 12.45 -6.29
CA PRO A 81 -2.59 12.71 -5.41
C PRO A 81 -3.80 11.91 -5.88
N SER A 82 -4.51 11.31 -4.92
CA SER A 82 -5.78 10.64 -5.19
C SER A 82 -6.70 11.62 -5.93
N LYS A 83 -7.43 11.16 -6.96
CA LYS A 83 -8.55 11.93 -7.55
C LYS A 83 -9.50 12.44 -6.46
N TYR A 84 -9.52 11.76 -5.32
CA TYR A 84 -10.36 12.05 -4.18
C TYR A 84 -9.63 12.82 -3.06
N GLU A 85 -8.42 13.34 -3.26
CA GLU A 85 -7.65 14.04 -2.21
C GLU A 85 -8.48 15.15 -1.52
N ARG A 86 -9.13 16.02 -2.29
CA ARG A 86 -10.04 17.05 -1.73
C ARG A 86 -11.20 16.44 -0.94
N LEU A 87 -11.75 15.33 -1.43
CA LEU A 87 -12.85 14.62 -0.78
C LEU A 87 -12.38 13.91 0.50
N GLU A 88 -11.18 13.34 0.50
CA GLU A 88 -10.53 12.70 1.65
C GLU A 88 -10.34 13.73 2.77
N HIS A 89 -9.79 14.89 2.46
CA HIS A 89 -9.62 15.99 3.41
C HIS A 89 -10.97 16.41 4.02
N ARG A 90 -11.99 16.57 3.18
CA ARG A 90 -13.34 16.95 3.66
C ARG A 90 -13.97 15.86 4.53
N ILE A 91 -13.83 14.59 4.16
CA ILE A 91 -14.31 13.46 4.97
C ILE A 91 -13.63 13.41 6.34
N ILE A 92 -12.30 13.61 6.39
CA ILE A 92 -11.53 13.65 7.64
C ILE A 92 -12.00 14.81 8.52
N GLU A 93 -12.21 15.99 7.93
CA GLU A 93 -12.71 17.17 8.63
C GLU A 93 -14.10 16.92 9.22
N LEU A 94 -15.05 16.44 8.41
CA LEU A 94 -16.40 16.09 8.87
C LEU A 94 -16.38 15.02 9.96
N PHE A 95 -15.50 14.03 9.84
CA PHE A 95 -15.35 12.99 10.85
C PHE A 95 -14.85 13.56 12.19
N LYS A 96 -13.82 14.41 12.16
CA LYS A 96 -13.27 15.07 13.35
C LYS A 96 -14.25 16.05 14.00
N ASN A 97 -14.91 16.89 13.19
CA ASN A 97 -15.90 17.87 13.67
C ASN A 97 -17.08 17.17 14.38
N ASN A 98 -17.40 15.94 14.00
CA ASN A 98 -18.43 15.12 14.65
C ASN A 98 -17.85 14.14 15.70
N SER A 99 -16.68 14.46 16.28
CA SER A 99 -16.00 13.69 17.34
C SER A 99 -15.78 12.21 17.00
N GLY A 100 -15.62 11.88 15.71
CA GLY A 100 -15.45 10.51 15.23
C GLY A 100 -16.67 9.60 15.42
N ARG A 101 -17.86 10.16 15.67
CA ARG A 101 -19.10 9.38 15.89
C ARG A 101 -19.82 9.03 14.60
N TYR A 102 -19.54 9.76 13.52
CA TYR A 102 -20.29 9.62 12.27
C TYR A 102 -19.61 8.60 11.37
N GLY A 103 -20.31 7.49 11.13
CA GLY A 103 -19.94 6.52 10.11
C GLY A 103 -20.23 7.04 8.69
N TYR A 104 -19.78 6.28 7.70
CA TYR A 104 -19.83 6.67 6.29
C TYR A 104 -21.22 7.06 5.78
N ARG A 105 -22.30 6.45 6.29
CA ARG A 105 -23.69 6.81 5.96
C ARG A 105 -24.02 8.27 6.32
N ARG A 106 -23.63 8.69 7.53
CA ARG A 106 -23.88 10.06 8.02
C ARG A 106 -22.97 11.08 7.33
N ILE A 107 -21.70 10.71 7.11
CA ILE A 107 -20.75 11.56 6.37
C ILE A 107 -21.22 11.75 4.92
N HIS A 108 -21.69 10.70 4.25
CA HIS A 108 -22.26 10.78 2.90
C HIS A 108 -23.46 11.73 2.83
N ALA A 109 -24.36 11.67 3.81
CA ALA A 109 -25.50 12.59 3.89
C ALA A 109 -25.06 14.05 4.09
N LEU A 110 -24.02 14.33 4.88
CA LEU A 110 -23.47 15.67 5.04
C LEU A 110 -22.85 16.18 3.73
N LEU A 111 -22.05 15.36 3.05
CA LEU A 111 -21.47 15.69 1.75
C LEU A 111 -22.57 16.00 0.70
N ALA A 112 -23.66 15.23 0.69
CA ALA A 112 -24.78 15.48 -0.19
C ALA A 112 -25.48 16.82 0.11
N ARG A 113 -25.62 17.19 1.39
CA ARG A 113 -26.16 18.50 1.82
C ARG A 113 -25.24 19.66 1.42
N GLU A 114 -23.94 19.42 1.37
CA GLU A 114 -22.94 20.37 0.88
C GLU A 114 -22.85 20.43 -0.66
N GLY A 115 -23.72 19.72 -1.38
CA GLY A 115 -23.74 19.69 -2.84
C GLY A 115 -22.70 18.77 -3.49
N THR A 116 -21.96 17.99 -2.70
CA THR A 116 -20.94 17.06 -3.20
C THR A 116 -21.60 15.77 -3.70
N ARG A 117 -21.61 15.56 -5.03
CA ARG A 117 -22.15 14.35 -5.66
C ARG A 117 -21.12 13.22 -5.67
N VAL A 118 -21.16 12.36 -4.66
CA VAL A 118 -20.30 11.17 -4.56
C VAL A 118 -21.13 9.95 -4.17
N SER A 119 -20.72 8.76 -4.63
CA SER A 119 -21.34 7.52 -4.21
C SER A 119 -20.96 7.19 -2.76
N GLU A 120 -21.92 6.69 -1.99
CA GLU A 120 -21.69 6.19 -0.62
C GLU A 120 -20.54 5.15 -0.56
N LYS A 121 -20.39 4.31 -1.61
CA LYS A 121 -19.30 3.32 -1.71
C LYS A 121 -17.92 3.99 -1.72
N VAL A 122 -17.80 5.15 -2.37
CA VAL A 122 -16.55 5.92 -2.43
C VAL A 122 -16.23 6.50 -1.04
N VAL A 123 -17.23 7.06 -0.35
CA VAL A 123 -17.08 7.57 1.02
C VAL A 123 -16.64 6.45 1.97
N ARG A 124 -17.28 5.27 1.90
CA ARG A 124 -16.91 4.11 2.71
C ARG A 124 -15.47 3.65 2.44
N ARG A 125 -15.07 3.57 1.17
CA ARG A 125 -13.70 3.18 0.80
C ARG A 125 -12.68 4.17 1.36
N ILE A 126 -12.91 5.46 1.15
CA ILE A 126 -12.02 6.53 1.65
C ILE A 126 -11.91 6.47 3.18
N MET A 127 -13.02 6.36 3.90
CA MET A 127 -12.98 6.23 5.36
C MET A 127 -12.15 5.01 5.80
N SER A 128 -12.25 3.88 5.09
CA SER A 128 -11.46 2.69 5.37
C SER A 128 -9.97 2.90 5.07
N GLU A 129 -9.64 3.50 3.92
CA GLU A 129 -8.26 3.80 3.52
C GLU A 129 -7.58 4.79 4.47
N CYS A 130 -8.35 5.76 5.00
CA CYS A 130 -7.88 6.74 5.99
C CYS A 130 -7.97 6.25 7.46
N GLY A 131 -8.40 5.01 7.72
CA GLY A 131 -8.50 4.46 9.08
C GLY A 131 -9.53 5.15 9.98
N LEU A 132 -10.57 5.77 9.40
CA LEU A 132 -11.60 6.51 10.13
C LEU A 132 -12.64 5.54 10.72
N VAL A 133 -12.36 5.04 11.92
CA VAL A 133 -13.22 4.08 12.64
C VAL A 133 -14.10 4.79 13.66
N VAL A 134 -15.40 4.53 13.61
CA VAL A 134 -16.39 5.15 14.52
C VAL A 134 -16.09 4.80 15.97
N VAL A 135 -15.98 5.82 16.81
CA VAL A 135 -15.80 5.65 18.26
C VAL A 135 -17.14 5.26 18.88
N LEU A 136 -17.33 3.96 19.12
CA LEU A 136 -18.43 3.44 19.90
C LEU A 136 -18.00 3.40 21.38
N LYS A 137 -18.64 4.20 22.25
CA LYS A 137 -18.53 3.95 23.69
C LYS A 137 -19.30 2.66 24.00
N LYS A 138 -18.61 1.60 24.41
CA LYS A 138 -19.25 0.50 25.13
C LYS A 138 -19.81 1.09 26.42
N THR A 139 -21.12 1.04 26.56
CA THR A 139 -21.84 1.34 27.82
C THR A 139 -21.78 0.11 28.68
#